data_AF-A0A920UDW0-F1
#
_entry.id   AF-A0A920UDW0-F1
#
_cell.length_a   1.000
_cell.length_b   1.000
_cell.length_c   1.000
_cell.angle_alpha   90.00
_cell.angle_beta   90.00
_cell.angle_gamma   90.00
#
_symmetry.space_group_name_H-M   'P 1'
#
loop_
_entity.id
_entity.type
_entity.pdbx_description
1 polymer ?
#
loop_
_entity_poly.entity_id
_entity_poly.type
_entity_poly.pdbx_seq_one_letter_code
_entity_poly.pdbx_strand_id
1 'polypeptide(L)'
;MATKSYDPEGLVQNAIRAIKGAVPDMCVQTDVALDPYTTHGHDGLVIDGEIVNDESVEVLCKMALSHAEAGVDWIAPSDMMDGRVGVIRKALDVQGFSHVGILAYSAKYASCFYGPFRGALQSALSGHKKTYQIDPANAREAMREIALDLEKGSRCCDDKTCFGLIWM
;
A
#
# COMPACT_ATOMS: atom_id res chain seq x y z
N MET A 1 -4.12 -16.06 -5.03
CA MET A 1 -5.07 -15.30 -4.19
C MET A 1 -4.89 -13.81 -4.47
N ALA A 2 -5.87 -12.96 -4.14
CA ALA A 2 -5.82 -11.50 -4.33
C ALA A 2 -5.59 -10.97 -5.76
N THR A 3 -5.82 -11.80 -6.79
CA THR A 3 -5.54 -11.44 -8.20
C THR A 3 -6.39 -10.28 -8.71
N LYS A 4 -7.54 -10.02 -8.08
CA LYS A 4 -8.40 -8.87 -8.37
C LYS A 4 -7.80 -7.51 -8.01
N SER A 5 -6.74 -7.48 -7.19
CA SER A 5 -6.02 -6.23 -6.85
C SER A 5 -5.30 -5.64 -8.06
N TYR A 6 -4.82 -6.47 -8.98
CA TYR A 6 -4.06 -6.06 -10.17
C TYR A 6 -4.75 -6.45 -11.49
N ASP A 7 -6.08 -6.65 -11.46
CA ASP A 7 -6.89 -6.85 -12.65
C ASP A 7 -6.94 -5.53 -13.44
N PRO A 8 -6.47 -5.45 -14.70
CA PRO A 8 -6.51 -4.21 -15.48
C PRO A 8 -7.92 -3.63 -15.62
N GLU A 9 -8.95 -4.47 -15.53
CA GLU A 9 -10.37 -4.11 -15.58
C GLU A 9 -11.02 -4.09 -14.18
N GLY A 10 -10.21 -4.04 -13.12
CA GLY A 10 -10.64 -3.90 -11.75
C GLY A 10 -11.36 -2.57 -11.47
N LEU A 11 -12.09 -2.52 -10.35
CA LEU A 11 -12.83 -1.33 -9.94
C LEU A 11 -11.93 -0.11 -9.80
N VAL A 12 -10.76 -0.28 -9.17
CA VAL A 12 -9.82 0.82 -8.90
C VAL A 12 -9.21 1.35 -10.19
N GLN A 13 -8.76 0.46 -11.08
CA GLN A 13 -8.18 0.78 -12.37
C GLN A 13 -9.18 1.54 -13.25
N ASN A 14 -10.43 1.07 -13.31
CA ASN A 14 -11.51 1.74 -14.02
C ASN A 14 -11.83 3.11 -13.41
N ALA A 15 -11.84 3.23 -12.08
CA ALA A 15 -12.07 4.51 -11.41
C ALA A 15 -10.94 5.51 -11.68
N ILE A 16 -9.67 5.10 -11.63
CA ILE A 16 -8.52 5.95 -11.98
C ILE A 16 -8.70 6.48 -13.41
N ARG A 17 -8.91 5.59 -14.39
CA ARG A 17 -9.07 5.99 -15.81
C ARG A 17 -10.25 6.93 -16.00
N ALA A 18 -11.39 6.66 -15.35
CA ALA A 18 -12.57 7.52 -15.44
C ALA A 18 -12.31 8.92 -14.84
N ILE A 19 -11.64 8.99 -13.68
CA ILE A 19 -11.30 10.26 -13.03
C ILE A 19 -10.31 11.05 -13.87
N LYS A 20 -9.19 10.44 -14.30
CA LYS A 20 -8.18 11.12 -15.13
C LYS A 20 -8.72 11.50 -16.51
N GLY A 21 -9.66 10.73 -17.06
CA GLY A 21 -10.36 11.09 -18.30
C GLY A 21 -11.29 12.29 -18.16
N ALA A 22 -11.99 12.40 -17.02
CA ALA A 22 -12.94 13.49 -16.76
C ALA A 22 -12.26 14.77 -16.24
N VAL A 23 -11.23 14.63 -15.40
CA VAL A 23 -10.49 15.72 -14.77
C VAL A 23 -8.99 15.39 -14.79
N PRO A 24 -8.29 15.65 -15.92
CA PRO A 24 -6.89 15.25 -16.10
C PRO A 24 -5.93 15.78 -15.03
N ASP A 25 -6.17 17.00 -14.54
CA ASP A 25 -5.33 17.67 -13.55
C ASP A 25 -5.64 17.25 -12.10
N MET A 26 -6.66 16.40 -11.88
CA MET A 26 -6.94 15.86 -10.56
C MET A 26 -5.78 14.95 -10.14
N CYS A 27 -5.22 15.20 -8.95
CA CYS A 27 -4.27 14.31 -8.32
C CYS A 27 -5.03 13.09 -7.78
N VAL A 28 -4.72 11.90 -8.31
CA VAL A 28 -5.31 10.63 -7.91
C VAL A 28 -4.29 9.86 -7.08
N GLN A 29 -4.68 9.55 -5.85
CA GLN A 29 -3.93 8.65 -4.97
C GLN A 29 -4.72 7.36 -4.75
N THR A 30 -4.03 6.23 -4.77
CA THR A 30 -4.66 4.93 -4.45
C THR A 30 -3.99 4.23 -3.27
N ASP A 31 -4.82 3.58 -2.45
CA ASP A 31 -4.37 2.66 -1.42
C ASP A 31 -3.84 1.37 -2.06
N VAL A 32 -2.76 0.81 -1.49
CA VAL A 32 -2.18 -0.47 -1.88
C VAL A 32 -2.05 -1.37 -0.65
N ALA A 33 -2.98 -2.30 -0.55
CA ALA A 33 -3.07 -3.34 0.48
C ALA A 33 -4.01 -4.47 -0.01
N LEU A 34 -3.89 -5.68 0.54
CA LEU A 34 -4.67 -6.83 0.07
C LEU A 34 -5.97 -7.12 0.86
N ASP A 35 -6.29 -6.34 1.89
CA ASP A 35 -7.47 -6.57 2.75
C ASP A 35 -8.77 -6.68 1.94
N PRO A 36 -9.12 -5.74 1.04
CA PRO A 36 -10.35 -5.85 0.25
C PRO A 36 -10.35 -6.98 -0.79
N TYR A 37 -9.20 -7.60 -1.05
CA TYR A 37 -8.99 -8.57 -2.13
C TYR A 37 -8.77 -10.00 -1.62
N THR A 38 -8.83 -10.21 -0.30
CA THR A 38 -8.64 -11.51 0.33
C THR A 38 -9.88 -11.95 1.08
N THR A 39 -10.08 -13.25 1.19
CA THR A 39 -11.23 -13.82 1.93
C THR A 39 -11.07 -13.74 3.44
N HIS A 40 -9.85 -13.44 3.92
CA HIS A 40 -9.50 -13.36 5.34
C HIS A 40 -9.30 -11.91 5.82
N GLY A 41 -9.32 -10.91 4.94
CA GLY A 41 -9.22 -9.48 5.32
C GLY A 41 -7.88 -9.04 5.90
N HIS A 42 -6.80 -9.77 5.61
CA HIS A 42 -5.44 -9.34 5.97
C HIS A 42 -4.83 -8.52 4.84
N ASP A 43 -3.90 -7.63 5.20
CA ASP A 43 -3.28 -6.73 4.21
C ASP A 43 -2.23 -7.43 3.33
N GLY A 44 -1.88 -8.67 3.66
CA GLY A 44 -0.99 -9.56 2.91
C GLY A 44 -1.61 -10.94 2.67
N LEU A 45 -0.88 -11.81 1.97
CA LEU A 45 -1.24 -13.21 1.76
C LEU A 45 -1.07 -14.01 3.06
N VAL A 46 -1.96 -14.98 3.27
CA VAL A 46 -1.86 -15.95 4.37
C VAL A 46 -1.54 -17.33 3.81
N ILE A 47 -0.44 -17.93 4.25
CA ILE A 47 -0.01 -19.29 3.91
C ILE A 47 0.18 -20.04 5.23
N ASP A 48 -0.47 -21.21 5.36
CA ASP A 48 -0.42 -22.05 6.57
C ASP A 48 -0.74 -21.31 7.89
N GLY A 49 -1.60 -20.29 7.81
CA GLY A 49 -2.03 -19.47 8.96
C GLY A 49 -1.11 -18.30 9.30
N GLU A 50 -0.01 -18.13 8.58
CA GLU A 50 0.93 -17.03 8.75
C GLU A 50 0.86 -16.03 7.60
N ILE A 51 1.09 -14.76 7.92
CA ILE A 51 1.15 -13.68 6.93
C ILE A 51 2.54 -13.69 6.32
N VAL A 52 2.63 -13.98 5.04
CA VAL A 52 3.93 -14.14 4.34
C VAL A 52 4.37 -12.81 3.73
N ASN A 53 5.51 -12.28 4.17
CA ASN A 53 5.95 -10.94 3.83
C ASN A 53 6.30 -10.78 2.34
N ASP A 54 7.25 -11.57 1.84
CA ASP A 54 7.86 -11.35 0.54
C ASP A 54 6.87 -11.62 -0.61
N GLU A 55 6.09 -12.70 -0.50
CA GLU A 55 5.03 -13.03 -1.45
C GLU A 55 3.90 -11.98 -1.43
N SER A 56 3.63 -11.36 -0.28
CA SER A 56 2.71 -10.22 -0.22
C SER A 56 3.26 -9.02 -0.98
N VAL A 57 4.53 -8.68 -0.75
CA VAL A 57 5.21 -7.57 -1.45
C VAL A 57 5.20 -7.79 -2.97
N GLU A 58 5.41 -9.01 -3.45
CA GLU A 58 5.31 -9.31 -4.89
C GLU A 58 3.92 -8.98 -5.48
N VAL A 59 2.84 -9.27 -4.75
CA VAL A 59 1.48 -8.93 -5.17
C VAL A 59 1.24 -7.43 -5.09
N LEU A 60 1.73 -6.76 -4.05
CA LEU A 60 1.63 -5.31 -3.89
C LEU A 60 2.37 -4.56 -5.02
N CYS A 61 3.50 -5.08 -5.50
CA CYS A 61 4.17 -4.56 -6.69
C CYS A 61 3.30 -4.68 -7.95
N LYS A 62 2.64 -5.82 -8.17
CA LYS A 62 1.73 -6.00 -9.31
C LYS A 62 0.54 -5.04 -9.24
N MET A 63 -0.02 -4.85 -8.04
CA MET A 63 -1.10 -3.89 -7.78
C MET A 63 -0.65 -2.46 -8.09
N ALA A 64 0.52 -2.06 -7.58
CA ALA A 64 1.09 -0.74 -7.80
C ALA A 64 1.32 -0.45 -9.29
N LEU A 65 1.89 -1.40 -10.03
CA LEU A 65 2.09 -1.29 -11.48
C LEU A 65 0.76 -1.17 -12.23
N SER A 66 -0.24 -1.97 -11.86
CA SER A 66 -1.57 -1.90 -12.47
C SER A 66 -2.25 -0.54 -12.26
N HIS A 67 -2.08 0.06 -11.08
CA HIS A 67 -2.59 1.42 -10.81
C HIS A 67 -1.81 2.49 -11.58
N ALA A 68 -0.49 2.34 -11.71
CA ALA A 68 0.35 3.22 -12.51
C ALA A 68 -0.03 3.19 -14.00
N GLU A 69 -0.25 2.01 -14.57
CA GLU A 69 -0.77 1.83 -15.94
C GLU A 69 -2.14 2.49 -16.15
N ALA A 70 -2.97 2.55 -15.11
CA ALA A 70 -4.26 3.23 -15.15
C ALA A 70 -4.17 4.76 -15.06
N GLY A 71 -3.01 5.31 -14.68
CA GLY A 71 -2.75 6.76 -14.62
C GLY A 71 -2.76 7.37 -13.22
N VAL A 72 -2.45 6.59 -12.18
CA VAL A 72 -2.35 7.12 -10.81
C VAL A 72 -1.17 8.08 -10.65
N ASP A 73 -1.34 9.13 -9.84
CA ASP A 73 -0.26 10.07 -9.52
C ASP A 73 0.54 9.61 -8.29
N TRP A 74 -0.16 9.05 -7.30
CA TRP A 74 0.42 8.58 -6.03
C TRP A 74 -0.07 7.21 -5.60
N ILE A 75 0.87 6.38 -5.15
CA ILE A 75 0.58 5.09 -4.55
C ILE A 75 0.81 5.18 -3.04
N ALA A 76 -0.12 4.66 -2.25
CA ALA A 76 -0.07 4.72 -0.80
C ALA A 76 -0.10 3.30 -0.19
N PRO A 77 1.06 2.63 -0.09
CA PRO A 77 1.16 1.31 0.54
C PRO A 77 0.75 1.39 2.01
N SER A 78 -0.32 0.68 2.39
CA SER A 78 -0.87 0.68 3.75
C SER A 78 -0.82 -0.69 4.42
N ASP A 79 -0.12 -1.62 3.81
CA ASP A 79 0.00 -3.04 4.16
C ASP A 79 0.90 -3.33 5.38
N MET A 80 1.86 -2.45 5.66
CA MET A 80 2.87 -2.61 6.73
C MET A 80 3.80 -3.82 6.56
N MET A 81 3.99 -4.35 5.35
CA MET A 81 5.03 -5.35 5.08
C MET A 81 6.43 -4.73 5.16
N ASP A 82 7.42 -5.54 5.48
CA ASP A 82 8.81 -5.11 5.54
C ASP A 82 9.36 -4.86 4.14
N GLY A 83 9.98 -3.69 3.95
CA GLY A 83 10.68 -3.37 2.71
C GLY A 83 9.79 -2.96 1.52
N ARG A 84 8.46 -2.99 1.64
CA ARG A 84 7.54 -2.76 0.52
C ARG A 84 7.83 -1.51 -0.30
N VAL A 85 8.18 -0.40 0.36
CA VAL A 85 8.46 0.89 -0.31
C VAL A 85 9.60 0.77 -1.31
N GLY A 86 10.71 0.14 -0.92
CA GLY A 86 11.87 -0.01 -1.80
C GLY A 86 11.59 -0.94 -2.98
N VAL A 87 10.87 -2.04 -2.75
CA VAL A 87 10.53 -3.01 -3.80
C VAL A 87 9.51 -2.42 -4.78
N ILE A 88 8.48 -1.73 -4.29
CA ILE A 88 7.49 -1.02 -5.11
C ILE A 88 8.15 0.08 -5.95
N ARG A 89 9.00 0.92 -5.34
CA ARG A 89 9.75 1.96 -6.05
C ARG A 89 10.55 1.38 -7.21
N LYS A 90 11.36 0.35 -6.93
CA LYS A 90 12.15 -0.34 -7.95
C LYS A 90 11.28 -0.92 -9.07
N ALA A 91 10.14 -1.53 -8.73
CA ALA A 91 9.23 -2.09 -9.73
C ALA A 91 8.66 -1.01 -10.66
N LEU A 92 8.19 0.10 -10.09
CA LEU A 92 7.70 1.25 -10.85
C LEU A 92 8.78 1.83 -11.78
N ASP A 93 10.00 2.00 -11.28
CA ASP A 93 11.10 2.58 -12.06
C ASP A 93 11.52 1.70 -13.24
N VAL A 94 11.63 0.39 -13.01
CA VAL A 94 11.94 -0.58 -14.07
C VAL A 94 10.90 -0.56 -15.19
N GLN A 95 9.64 -0.27 -14.87
CA GLN A 95 8.54 -0.19 -15.83
C GLN A 95 8.30 1.21 -16.39
N GLY A 96 9.15 2.20 -16.07
CA GLY A 96 9.06 3.57 -16.60
C GLY A 96 8.08 4.49 -15.85
N PHE A 97 7.60 4.08 -14.67
CA PHE A 97 6.70 4.86 -13.81
C PHE A 97 7.44 5.63 -12.71
N SER A 98 8.64 6.15 -13.01
CA SER A 98 9.43 6.96 -12.06
C SER A 98 8.75 8.27 -11.63
N HIS A 99 7.79 8.75 -12.41
CA HIS A 99 6.99 9.93 -12.11
C HIS A 99 5.89 9.70 -11.07
N VAL A 100 5.49 8.44 -10.82
CA VAL A 100 4.46 8.09 -9.84
C VAL A 100 5.06 8.21 -8.43
N GLY A 101 4.46 9.04 -7.58
CA GLY A 101 4.91 9.24 -6.20
C GLY A 101 4.51 8.11 -5.26
N ILE A 102 5.19 8.00 -4.12
CA ILE A 102 4.85 7.04 -3.05
C ILE A 102 4.56 7.80 -1.75
N LEU A 103 3.34 7.66 -1.24
CA LEU A 103 2.92 8.19 0.07
C LEU A 103 2.69 7.02 1.03
N ALA A 104 3.77 6.49 1.57
CA ALA A 104 3.72 5.29 2.40
C ALA A 104 3.07 5.56 3.75
N TYR A 105 2.24 4.62 4.22
CA TYR A 105 1.85 4.55 5.63
C TYR A 105 3.01 3.96 6.41
N SER A 106 4.04 4.78 6.64
CA SER A 106 5.28 4.33 7.26
C SER A 106 5.16 4.02 8.74
N ALA A 107 4.20 4.64 9.43
CA ALA A 107 3.88 4.27 10.80
C ALA A 107 2.36 4.09 10.95
N LYS A 108 1.87 2.88 10.67
CA LYS A 108 0.47 2.50 10.85
C LYS A 108 0.35 1.61 12.09
N TYR A 109 -0.31 2.14 13.11
CA TYR A 109 -0.47 1.46 14.39
C TYR A 109 -1.57 0.40 14.36
N ALA A 110 -1.44 -0.63 15.19
CA ALA A 110 -2.45 -1.65 15.46
C ALA A 110 -3.57 -1.08 16.36
N SER A 111 -4.31 -0.13 15.83
CA SER A 111 -5.24 0.73 16.55
C SER A 111 -6.67 0.18 16.60
N CYS A 112 -7.40 0.54 17.67
CA CYS A 112 -8.83 0.27 17.80
C CYS A 112 -9.72 1.32 17.09
N PHE A 113 -9.15 2.42 16.58
CA PHE A 113 -9.89 3.48 15.91
C PHE A 113 -10.40 3.09 14.50
N TYR A 114 -9.92 1.99 13.91
CA TYR A 114 -10.33 1.55 12.57
C TYR A 114 -11.69 0.85 12.48
N GLY A 115 -12.45 0.76 13.57
CA GLY A 115 -13.76 0.10 13.59
C GLY A 115 -14.72 0.59 12.50
N PRO A 116 -15.00 1.91 12.38
CA PRO A 116 -15.86 2.45 11.34
C PRO A 116 -15.35 2.19 9.92
N PHE A 117 -14.04 2.27 9.70
CA PHE A 117 -13.40 2.00 8.41
C PHE A 117 -13.65 0.55 7.97
N ARG A 118 -13.44 -0.44 8.87
CA ARG A 118 -13.73 -1.85 8.58
C ARG A 118 -15.20 -2.09 8.21
N GLY A 119 -16.11 -1.36 8.85
CA GLY A 119 -17.54 -1.41 8.51
C GLY A 119 -17.84 -0.89 7.11
N ALA A 120 -17.19 0.19 6.68
CA ALA A 120 -17.39 0.78 5.35
C ALA A 120 -16.93 -0.12 4.20
N LEU A 121 -15.87 -0.91 4.43
CA LEU A 121 -15.25 -1.77 3.41
C LEU A 121 -15.83 -3.19 3.42
N GLN A 122 -16.65 -3.52 4.42
CA GLN A 122 -17.06 -4.89 4.73
C GLN A 122 -15.87 -5.85 4.85
N SER A 123 -14.80 -5.41 5.54
CA SER A 123 -13.57 -6.20 5.70
C SER A 123 -13.89 -7.56 6.35
N ALA A 124 -13.32 -8.63 5.78
CA ALA A 124 -13.52 -10.01 6.21
C ALA A 124 -12.67 -10.41 7.44
N LEU A 125 -11.91 -9.47 8.02
CA LEU A 125 -10.94 -9.76 9.07
C LEU A 125 -11.60 -10.38 10.32
N SER A 126 -11.23 -11.62 10.62
CA SER A 126 -11.50 -12.28 11.90
C SER A 126 -10.20 -12.36 12.72
N GLY A 127 -9.93 -11.33 13.54
CA GLY A 127 -8.73 -11.29 14.39
C GLY A 127 -8.09 -9.92 14.48
N HIS A 128 -6.76 -9.87 14.46
CA HIS A 128 -5.99 -8.64 14.63
C HIS A 128 -4.79 -8.56 13.70
N LYS A 129 -4.35 -7.33 13.44
CA LYS A 129 -3.23 -7.01 12.55
C LYS A 129 -1.91 -6.73 13.30
N LYS A 130 -1.85 -7.11 14.58
CA LYS A 130 -0.75 -6.80 15.52
C LYS A 130 0.60 -7.45 15.19
N THR A 131 0.63 -8.44 14.28
CA THR A 131 1.88 -9.10 13.89
C THR A 131 2.70 -8.29 12.89
N TYR A 132 2.10 -7.26 12.28
CA TYR A 132 2.75 -6.41 11.28
C TYR A 132 2.43 -4.91 11.45
N GLN A 133 1.32 -4.54 12.09
CA GLN A 133 1.06 -3.15 12.49
C GLN A 133 1.73 -2.83 13.85
N ILE A 134 2.17 -1.57 14.00
CA ILE A 134 2.99 -1.11 15.13
C ILE A 134 2.18 -1.11 16.43
N ASP A 135 2.80 -1.47 17.56
CA ASP A 135 2.19 -1.28 18.88
C ASP A 135 1.91 0.23 19.13
N PRO A 136 0.65 0.65 19.40
CA PRO A 136 0.32 2.05 19.71
C PRO A 136 1.17 2.70 20.81
N ALA A 137 1.74 1.92 21.73
CA ALA A 137 2.62 2.43 22.78
C ALA A 137 4.07 2.70 22.32
N ASN A 138 4.48 2.25 21.13
CA ASN A 138 5.86 2.22 20.70
C ASN A 138 6.24 3.31 19.69
N ALA A 139 6.34 4.55 20.17
CA ALA A 139 6.76 5.69 19.34
C ALA A 139 8.19 5.54 18.77
N ARG A 140 9.09 4.78 19.43
CA ARG A 140 10.46 4.57 18.94
C ARG A 140 10.49 3.69 17.69
N GLU A 141 9.66 2.66 17.67
CA GLU A 141 9.48 1.80 16.49
C GLU A 141 8.88 2.58 15.33
N ALA A 142 7.84 3.40 15.58
CA ALA A 142 7.29 4.27 14.54
C ALA A 142 8.33 5.20 13.89
N MET A 143 9.19 5.84 14.69
CA MET A 143 10.27 6.68 14.15
C MET A 143 11.31 5.86 13.36
N ARG A 144 11.56 4.62 13.77
CA ARG A 144 12.46 3.71 13.05
C ARG A 144 11.86 3.30 11.70
N GLU A 145 10.58 2.92 11.66
CA GLU A 145 9.88 2.54 10.42
C GLU A 145 9.82 3.70 9.43
N ILE A 146 9.52 4.91 9.90
CA ILE A 146 9.57 6.12 9.07
C ILE A 146 10.97 6.34 8.49
N ALA A 147 12.02 6.23 9.30
CA ALA A 147 13.40 6.40 8.83
C ALA A 147 13.78 5.35 7.78
N LEU A 148 13.35 4.09 7.97
CA LEU A 148 13.59 3.00 7.02
C LEU A 148 12.90 3.25 5.67
N ASP A 149 11.66 3.71 5.66
CA ASP A 149 10.94 4.02 4.42
C ASP A 149 11.52 5.24 3.70
N LEU A 150 11.93 6.28 4.45
CA LEU A 150 12.63 7.43 3.88
C LEU A 150 13.96 7.03 3.24
N GLU A 151 14.74 6.16 3.90
CA GLU A 151 16.00 5.65 3.34
C GLU A 151 15.77 4.83 2.06
N LYS A 152 14.74 3.97 2.04
CA LYS A 152 14.38 3.17 0.87
C LYS A 152 13.87 4.03 -0.29
N GLY A 153 13.12 5.09 0.01
CA GLY A 153 12.59 6.04 -0.98
C GLY A 153 13.65 6.97 -1.57
N SER A 154 14.62 7.43 -0.77
CA SER A 154 15.68 8.35 -1.18
C SER A 154 16.82 7.71 -2.00
N ARG A 155 16.95 6.38 -1.95
CA ARG A 155 17.98 5.65 -2.71
C ARG A 155 17.64 5.44 -4.20
N CYS A 156 16.41 5.72 -4.64
CA CYS A 156 16.03 5.70 -6.05
C CYS A 156 15.89 7.13 -6.55
N CYS A 157 16.67 7.44 -7.58
CA CYS A 157 16.99 8.77 -8.11
C CYS A 157 15.81 9.76 -8.20
N ASP A 158 16.15 11.03 -7.98
CA ASP A 158 15.35 12.25 -8.08
C ASP A 158 14.54 12.61 -6.82
N ASP A 159 14.52 13.91 -6.49
CA ASP A 159 13.94 14.57 -5.30
C ASP A 159 12.42 14.39 -5.11
N LYS A 160 11.82 13.33 -5.66
CA LYS A 160 10.39 13.03 -5.63
C LYS A 160 10.06 11.98 -4.57
N THR A 161 10.17 12.46 -3.34
CA THR A 161 9.17 12.32 -2.27
C THR A 161 8.50 10.97 -2.11
N CYS A 162 9.22 10.04 -1.47
CA CYS A 162 8.57 9.14 -0.54
C CYS A 162 8.23 9.92 0.74
N PHE A 163 6.94 10.10 1.03
CA PHE A 163 6.49 10.72 2.28
C PHE A 163 5.93 9.63 3.20
N GLY A 164 6.34 9.66 4.47
CA GLY A 164 5.78 8.79 5.50
C GLY A 164 4.60 9.45 6.19
N LEU A 165 3.42 8.84 6.12
CA LEU A 165 2.29 9.19 6.97
C LEU A 165 2.31 8.38 8.26
N ILE A 166 1.97 9.06 9.37
CA ILE A 166 1.62 8.43 10.64
C ILE A 166 0.11 8.26 10.66
N TRP A 167 -0.36 7.04 10.91
CA TRP A 167 -1.78 6.75 11.00
C TRP A 167 -2.11 6.07 12.33
N MET A 168 -2.90 6.80 13.13
CA MET A 168 -3.32 6.45 14.49
C MET A 168 -4.60 5.65 14.52
#